data_AF-A0AAE2Y950-F1
#
_entry.id   AF-A0AAE2Y950-F1
#
_cell.length_a   1.000
_cell.length_b   1.000
_cell.length_c   1.000
_cell.angle_alpha   90.00
_cell.angle_beta   90.00
_cell.angle_gamma   90.00
#
_symmetry.space_group_name_H-M   'P 1'
#
loop_
_entity.id
_entity.type
_entity.pdbx_description
1 polymer ?
#
loop_
_entity_poly.entity_id
_entity_poly.type
_entity_poly.pdbx_seq_one_letter_code
_entity_poly.pdbx_strand_id
1 'polypeptide(L)' 'MSLCPECGVKLRRSLRGYRLMRCPKCGMEEDRDIIAVRNLLLKYNNTQRDVPASSVFGRTPPHEIEGERPKVTQG' A
#
# COMPACT_ATOMS: atom_id res chain seq x y z
N MET A 1 4.14 0.91 13.05
CA MET A 1 5.58 0.58 12.91
C MET A 1 5.75 -0.17 11.60
N SER A 2 6.70 0.24 10.74
CA SER A 2 6.95 -0.42 9.44
C SER A 2 8.22 -1.28 9.49
N LEU A 3 8.25 -2.37 8.71
CA LEU A 3 9.40 -3.25 8.58
C LEU A 3 10.28 -2.84 7.38
N CYS A 4 11.57 -3.12 7.49
CA CYS A 4 12.51 -2.94 6.39
C CYS A 4 12.18 -3.93 5.27
N PRO A 5 11.92 -3.47 4.04
CA PRO A 5 11.60 -4.35 2.92
C PRO A 5 12.78 -5.26 2.52
N GLU A 6 14.02 -4.91 2.87
CA GLU A 6 15.21 -5.70 2.54
C GLU A 6 15.50 -6.83 3.54
N CYS A 7 15.32 -6.55 4.83
CA CYS A 7 15.83 -7.43 5.89
C CYS A 7 14.82 -7.75 7.00
N GLY A 8 13.59 -7.24 6.92
CA GLY A 8 12.50 -7.54 7.85
C GLY A 8 12.60 -6.91 9.25
N VAL A 9 13.68 -6.17 9.56
CA VAL A 9 13.84 -5.51 10.87
C VAL A 9 12.96 -4.25 10.97
N LYS A 10 12.48 -3.93 12.19
CA LYS A 10 11.72 -2.70 12.45
C LYS A 10 12.53 -1.44 12.11
N LEU A 11 11.91 -0.53 11.35
CA LEU A 11 12.51 0.74 10.98
C LEU A 11 12.39 1.79 12.10
N ARG A 12 13.34 2.73 12.12
CA ARG A 12 13.33 3.92 13.00
C ARG A 12 13.11 5.17 12.16
N ARG A 13 12.65 6.28 12.75
CA ARG A 13 12.65 7.58 12.03
C ARG A 13 14.09 7.98 11.71
N SER A 14 14.28 8.55 10.53
CA SER A 14 15.55 9.17 10.18
C SER A 14 15.71 10.51 10.91
N LEU A 15 16.95 10.88 11.19
CA LEU A 15 17.32 12.22 11.65
C LEU A 15 17.30 13.25 10.51
N ARG A 16 17.27 12.79 9.24
CA ARG A 16 17.32 13.64 8.04
C ARG A 16 15.95 14.16 7.58
N GLY A 17 14.85 13.69 8.18
CA GLY A 17 13.51 14.17 7.83
C GLY A 17 12.38 13.37 8.46
N TYR A 18 11.23 14.04 8.70
CA TYR A 18 10.09 13.46 9.40
C TYR A 18 9.36 12.33 8.64
N ARG A 19 9.45 12.34 7.31
CA ARG A 19 8.90 11.27 6.45
C ARG A 19 9.88 10.14 6.18
N LEU A 20 11.17 10.34 6.44
CA LEU A 20 12.20 9.36 6.17
C LEU A 20 12.29 8.35 7.31
N MET A 21 12.45 7.08 6.96
CA MET A 21 12.71 5.99 7.88
C MET A 21 14.04 5.34 7.55
N ARG A 22 14.78 4.93 8.58
CA ARG A 22 16.08 4.28 8.46
C ARG A 22 16.06 2.87 9.06
N CYS A 23 16.67 1.93 8.36
CA CYS A 23 16.93 0.59 8.87
C CYS A 23 18.22 0.57 9.69
N PRO A 24 18.18 0.17 10.98
CA PRO A 24 19.38 0.08 11.80
C PRO A 24 20.28 -1.11 11.43
N LYS A 25 19.78 -2.08 10.66
CA LYS A 25 20.53 -3.29 10.26
C LYS A 25 21.25 -3.12 8.93
N CYS A 26 20.54 -2.74 7.87
CA CYS A 26 21.12 -2.64 6.51
C CYS A 26 21.40 -1.21 6.05
N GLY A 27 21.05 -0.18 6.83
CA GLY A 27 21.34 1.22 6.51
C GLY A 27 20.41 1.88 5.49
N MET A 28 19.48 1.13 4.87
CA MET A 28 18.45 1.66 3.97
C MET A 28 17.74 2.86 4.61
N GLU A 29 17.57 3.95 3.86
CA GLU A 29 16.84 5.12 4.32
C GLU A 29 15.97 5.68 3.20
N GLU A 30 14.66 5.77 3.44
CA GLU A 30 13.68 6.10 2.39
C GLU A 30 12.39 6.68 2.97
N ASP A 31 11.55 7.30 2.12
CA ASP A 31 10.23 7.79 2.52
C ASP A 31 9.30 6.65 3.00
N ARG A 32 8.53 6.92 4.06
CA ARG A 32 7.53 6.01 4.63
C ARG A 32 6.55 5.44 3.61
N ASP A 33 6.14 6.22 2.61
CA ASP A 33 5.14 5.80 1.63
C ASP A 33 5.75 4.85 0.60
N ILE A 34 6.98 5.11 0.18
CA ILE A 34 7.74 4.18 -0.67
C ILE A 34 7.93 2.85 0.05
N ILE A 35 8.30 2.88 1.33
CA ILE A 35 8.41 1.67 2.16
C ILE A 35 7.07 0.93 2.27
N ALA A 36 5.95 1.65 2.40
CA ALA A 36 4.63 1.05 2.46
C ALA A 36 4.29 0.32 1.17
N VAL A 37 4.48 0.96 0.01
CA VAL A 37 4.26 0.34 -1.31
C VAL A 37 5.12 -0.91 -1.48
N ARG A 38 6.41 -0.85 -1.15
CA ARG A 38 7.31 -2.01 -1.24
C ARG A 38 6.84 -3.18 -0.37
N ASN A 39 6.43 -2.90 0.87
CA ASN A 39 5.90 -3.94 1.76
C ASN A 39 4.57 -4.52 1.26
N LEU A 40 3.69 -3.72 0.65
CA LEU A 40 2.47 -4.20 0.01
C LEU A 40 2.78 -5.13 -1.18
N LEU A 41 3.74 -4.76 -2.03
CA LEU A 41 4.19 -5.59 -3.16
C LEU A 41 4.80 -6.91 -2.69
N LEU A 42 5.64 -6.89 -1.65
CA LEU A 42 6.17 -8.11 -1.05
C LEU A 42 5.06 -9.01 -0.49
N LYS A 43 4.06 -8.42 0.16
CA LYS A 43 2.88 -9.16 0.64
C LYS A 43 2.13 -9.81 -0.52
N TYR A 44 1.82 -9.04 -1.56
CA TYR A 44 1.12 -9.54 -2.74
C TYR A 44 1.87 -10.71 -3.38
N ASN A 45 3.17 -10.55 -3.62
CA ASN A 45 4.00 -11.59 -4.23
C ASN A 45 4.08 -12.85 -3.35
N ASN A 46 4.03 -12.70 -2.03
CA ASN A 46 4.02 -13.84 -1.12
C ASN A 46 2.65 -14.51 -1.07
N THR A 47 1.54 -13.75 -1.08
CA THR A 47 0.18 -14.29 -1.06
C THR A 47 -0.21 -14.97 -2.37
N GLN A 48 0.31 -14.51 -3.52
CA GLN A 48 0.06 -15.16 -4.82
C GLN A 48 0.68 -16.56 -4.94
N ARG A 49 1.60 -16.94 -4.04
CA ARG A 49 2.10 -18.33 -4.00
C ARG A 49 1.11 -19.31 -3.38
N ASP A 50 0.14 -18.82 -2.60
CA ASP A 50 -0.79 -19.66 -1.84
C ASP A 50 -2.22 -19.64 -2.42
N VAL A 51 -2.47 -18.88 -3.49
CA VAL A 51 -3.75 -18.88 -4.20
C VAL A 51 -3.64 -19.84 -5.39
N PRO A 52 -4.37 -20.98 -5.40
CA PRO A 52 -4.46 -21.79 -6.60
C PRO A 52 -5.06 -20.93 -7.73
N ALA A 53 -4.48 -21.05 -8.93
CA ALA A 53 -4.80 -20.24 -10.12
C ALA A 53 -6.30 -20.19 -10.52
N SER A 54 -7.17 -20.96 -9.86
CA SER A 54 -8.59 -21.07 -10.11
C SER A 54 -9.47 -20.00 -9.45
N SER A 55 -8.97 -19.17 -8.53
CA SER A 55 -9.83 -18.19 -7.82
C SER A 55 -10.06 -16.85 -8.54
N VAL A 56 -9.55 -16.68 -9.77
CA VAL A 56 -9.74 -15.45 -10.57
C VAL A 56 -11.10 -15.44 -11.29
N PHE A 57 -12.21 -15.68 -10.59
CA PHE A 57 -13.55 -15.30 -11.07
C PHE A 57 -14.44 -15.01 -9.86
N GLY A 58 -14.31 -13.81 -9.32
CA GLY A 58 -15.05 -13.36 -8.15
C GLY A 58 -15.27 -11.85 -8.17
N ARG A 59 -16.08 -11.39 -9.14
CA ARG A 59 -16.89 -10.14 -9.16
C ARG A 59 -16.25 -8.91 -8.52
N THR A 60 -15.81 -7.96 -9.35
CA THR A 60 -15.86 -6.54 -9.00
C THR A 60 -17.30 -6.18 -8.58
N PRO A 61 -17.55 -5.69 -7.35
CA PRO A 61 -18.80 -5.01 -7.04
C PRO A 61 -18.91 -3.78 -7.96
N PRO A 62 -20.09 -3.45 -8.50
CA PRO A 62 -20.28 -2.19 -9.20
C PRO A 62 -19.94 -1.07 -8.23
N HIS A 63 -18.94 -0.24 -8.56
CA HIS A 63 -18.73 1.01 -7.85
C HIS A 63 -19.84 1.95 -8.34
N GLU A 64 -20.87 2.15 -7.52
CA GLU A 64 -21.89 3.15 -7.78
C GLU A 64 -21.21 4.52 -7.82
N ILE A 65 -21.36 5.22 -8.93
CA ILE A 65 -20.84 6.59 -9.10
C ILE A 65 -21.92 7.51 -8.52
N GLU A 66 -21.81 7.87 -7.24
CA GLU A 66 -22.69 8.88 -6.65
C GLU A 66 -22.39 10.25 -7.29
N GLY A 67 -23.28 10.72 -8.16
CA GLY A 67 -23.05 11.96 -8.88
C GLY A 67 -24.20 12.42 -9.78
N GLU A 68 -25.43 12.46 -9.27
CA GLU A 68 -26.51 13.18 -9.97
C GLU A 68 -27.21 14.16 -9.01
N ARG A 69 -26.81 15.43 -9.09
CA ARG A 69 -27.50 16.56 -8.44
C ARG A 69 -28.69 16.95 -9.33
N PRO A 70 -29.95 16.93 -8.85
CA PRO A 70 -31.08 17.38 -9.64
C PRO A 70 -30.93 18.86 -10.01
N LYS A 71 -31.02 19.18 -11.30
CA LYS A 71 -31.18 20.57 -11.74
C LYS A 71 -32.64 20.97 -11.50
N VAL A 72 -32.87 21.78 -10.47
CA VAL A 72 -34.08 22.61 -10.38
C VAL A 72 -33.98 23.69 -11.45
N THR A 73 -34.91 23.68 -12.40
CA THR A 73 -35.26 24.85 -13.20
C THR A 73 -36.78 24.96 -13.20
N GLN A 74 -37.28 25.94 -12.45
CA GLN A 74 -38.63 26.50 -12.62
C GLN A 74 -38.63 27.37 -13.89
N GLY A 75 -39.72 27.29 -14.64
CA GLY A 75 -40.03 28.13 -15.80
C GLY A 75 -41.39 27.75 -16.34
#